data_AF-A0A1I6G4P0-F1
#
_entry.id   AF-A0A1I6G4P0-F1
#
_cell.length_a   1.000
_cell.length_b   1.000
_cell.length_c   1.000
_cell.angle_alpha   90.00
_cell.angle_beta   90.00
_cell.angle_gamma   90.00
#
_symmetry.space_group_name_H-M   'P 1'
#
loop_
_entity.id
_entity.type
_entity.pdbx_description
1 polymer ?
#
loop_
_entity_poly.entity_id
_entity_poly.type
_entity_poly.pdbx_seq_one_letter_code
_entity_poly.pdbx_strand_id
1 'polypeptide(L)'
;MLRGVIAHRAVLWPFTRPCIGPWLDTYRRRRAIQSEADITMDVLETSIRAAWDSGHAAQYRAAEALLNLNGPSDEKAAFEAVSRRLSQSDRDAVLAGLRGTVRNAADALDQWVRTRGTRGDEFSCLWAEVPLLAVDGYFKQPDDAAQHNAQVDLVGFRAGGDVEIIDLKFGNHAPPDWVVTRDRKQIDRYLHAARARLTAPNRQITGRLLYIGRGTPTSHWTPWQSLTA
;
A
#
# COMPACT_ATOMS: atom_id res chain seq x y z
N MET A 1 -1.08 -9.95 -12.06
CA MET A 1 -0.33 -9.97 -10.79
C MET A 1 0.76 -8.90 -10.81
N LEU A 2 1.78 -9.04 -11.67
CA LEU A 2 2.91 -8.10 -11.75
C LEU A 2 2.54 -6.62 -11.84
N ARG A 3 1.62 -6.25 -12.74
CA ARG A 3 1.11 -4.87 -12.86
C ARG A 3 0.61 -4.29 -11.53
N GLY A 4 -0.12 -5.10 -10.76
CA GLY A 4 -0.67 -4.68 -9.47
C GLY A 4 0.42 -4.45 -8.44
N VAL A 5 1.44 -5.32 -8.40
CA VAL A 5 2.62 -5.18 -7.52
C VAL A 5 3.39 -3.91 -7.83
N ILE A 6 3.65 -3.61 -9.12
CA ILE A 6 4.36 -2.39 -9.49
C ILE A 6 3.53 -1.15 -9.11
N ALA A 7 2.23 -1.15 -9.40
CA ALA A 7 1.36 -0.03 -9.05
C ALA A 7 1.25 0.19 -7.54
N HIS A 8 1.10 -0.90 -6.77
CA HIS A 8 1.07 -0.88 -5.32
C HIS A 8 2.35 -0.29 -4.75
N ARG A 9 3.51 -0.81 -5.18
CA ARG A 9 4.81 -0.30 -4.76
C ARG A 9 4.97 1.18 -5.09
N ALA A 10 4.61 1.59 -6.31
CA ALA A 10 4.78 2.96 -6.75
C ALA A 10 4.01 3.98 -5.90
N VAL A 11 2.80 3.62 -5.48
CA VAL A 11 1.92 4.50 -4.72
C VAL A 11 2.28 4.53 -3.23
N LEU A 12 2.77 3.41 -2.70
CA LEU A 12 3.08 3.27 -1.27
C LEU A 12 4.51 3.64 -0.91
N TRP A 13 5.44 3.65 -1.87
CA TRP A 13 6.84 4.03 -1.65
C TRP A 13 7.02 5.30 -0.82
N PRO A 14 6.29 6.41 -1.10
CA PRO A 14 6.48 7.67 -0.38
C PRO A 14 6.24 7.54 1.13
N PHE A 15 5.46 6.53 1.54
CA PHE A 15 5.12 6.24 2.93
C PHE A 15 5.88 5.06 3.50
N THR A 16 6.91 4.51 2.85
CA THR A 16 7.69 3.38 3.40
C THR A 16 8.44 3.75 4.69
N ARG A 17 8.58 5.06 4.93
CA ARG A 17 8.99 5.65 6.21
C ARG A 17 7.79 6.36 6.84
N PRO A 18 7.71 6.43 8.18
CA PRO A 18 6.67 7.21 8.85
C PRO A 18 6.66 8.66 8.37
N CYS A 19 5.54 9.11 7.79
CA CYS A 19 5.30 10.47 7.36
C CYS A 19 4.62 11.26 8.48
N ILE A 20 5.36 12.18 9.10
CA ILE A 20 4.93 12.97 10.24
C ILE A 20 5.17 14.47 10.02
N GLY A 21 4.47 15.31 10.79
CA GLY A 21 4.74 16.75 10.87
C GLY A 21 4.78 17.44 9.49
N PRO A 22 5.87 18.17 9.15
CA PRO A 22 5.97 18.92 7.89
C PRO A 22 5.81 18.08 6.61
N TRP A 23 6.16 16.81 6.65
CA TRP A 23 6.00 15.89 5.51
C TRP A 23 4.52 15.62 5.25
N LEU A 24 3.76 15.39 6.32
CA LEU A 24 2.33 15.18 6.24
C LEU A 24 1.61 16.45 5.74
N ASP A 25 2.05 17.63 6.19
CA ASP A 25 1.53 18.92 5.69
C ASP A 25 1.75 19.11 4.19
N THR A 26 2.87 18.62 3.65
CA THR A 26 3.17 18.68 2.22
C THR A 26 2.15 17.86 1.41
N TYR A 27 1.84 16.64 1.84
CA TYR A 27 0.82 15.80 1.21
C TYR A 27 -0.58 16.42 1.29
N ARG A 28 -0.90 17.08 2.40
CA ARG A 28 -2.22 17.73 2.57
C ARG A 28 -2.46 18.90 1.65
N ARG A 29 -1.41 19.66 1.28
CA ARG A 29 -1.55 20.95 0.60
C ARG A 29 -1.26 20.91 -0.90
N ARG A 30 -0.49 19.94 -1.42
CA ARG A 30 0.11 20.07 -2.77
C ARG A 30 -0.13 18.94 -3.77
N ARG A 31 -1.09 18.03 -3.55
CA ARG A 31 -1.18 16.77 -4.34
C ARG A 31 0.18 16.05 -4.43
N ALA A 32 0.96 16.12 -3.34
CA ALA A 32 2.34 15.68 -3.37
C ALA A 32 2.43 14.14 -3.51
N ILE A 33 1.39 13.39 -3.13
CA ILE A 33 1.35 11.93 -3.29
C ILE A 33 1.43 11.58 -4.77
N GLN A 34 0.69 12.27 -5.64
CA GLN A 34 0.73 12.04 -7.08
C GLN A 34 2.11 12.31 -7.68
N SER A 35 2.75 13.41 -7.29
CA SER A 35 4.10 13.75 -7.77
C SER A 35 5.14 12.70 -7.36
N GLU A 36 5.12 12.27 -6.09
CA GLU A 36 6.04 11.25 -5.58
C GLU A 36 5.78 9.87 -6.22
N ALA A 37 4.51 9.53 -6.48
CA ALA A 37 4.14 8.29 -7.17
C ALA A 37 4.61 8.29 -8.64
N ASP A 38 4.54 9.45 -9.33
CA ASP A 38 5.07 9.59 -10.69
C ASP A 38 6.60 9.42 -10.72
N ILE A 39 7.33 10.06 -9.80
CA ILE A 39 8.79 9.89 -9.67
C ILE A 39 9.16 8.42 -9.39
N THR A 40 8.43 7.79 -8.47
CA THR A 40 8.64 6.38 -8.14
C THR A 40 8.38 5.48 -9.34
N MET A 41 7.36 5.80 -10.15
CA MET A 41 7.09 5.08 -11.39
C MET A 41 8.21 5.23 -12.41
N ASP A 42 8.84 6.39 -12.54
CA ASP A 42 9.99 6.59 -13.43
C ASP A 42 11.16 5.67 -13.04
N VAL A 43 11.45 5.59 -11.74
CA VAL A 43 12.52 4.73 -11.19
C VAL A 43 12.21 3.25 -11.43
N LEU A 44 10.99 2.82 -11.11
CA LEU A 44 10.55 1.43 -11.29
C LEU A 44 10.53 1.03 -12.76
N GLU A 45 9.94 1.86 -13.64
CA GLU A 45 9.86 1.57 -15.07
C GLU A 45 11.26 1.45 -15.69
N THR A 46 12.16 2.38 -15.38
CA THR A 46 13.54 2.35 -15.87
C THR A 46 14.25 1.07 -15.44
N SER A 47 14.14 0.70 -14.16
CA SER A 47 14.82 -0.48 -13.60
C SER A 47 14.26 -1.79 -14.16
N ILE A 48 12.94 -1.87 -14.34
CA ILE A 48 12.27 -3.06 -14.90
C ILE A 48 12.61 -3.23 -16.38
N ARG A 49 12.60 -2.15 -17.17
CA ARG A 49 13.01 -2.20 -18.58
C ARG A 49 14.44 -2.64 -18.74
N ALA A 50 15.37 -2.07 -17.96
CA ALA A 50 16.76 -2.51 -17.95
C ALA A 50 16.88 -4.02 -17.68
N ALA A 51 16.20 -4.53 -16.63
CA ALA A 51 16.20 -5.95 -16.33
C ALA A 51 15.67 -6.82 -17.48
N TRP A 52 14.60 -6.39 -18.14
CA TRP A 52 14.02 -7.11 -19.29
C TRP A 52 14.91 -7.12 -20.52
N ASP A 53 15.57 -5.99 -20.82
CA ASP A 53 16.39 -5.80 -22.02
C ASP A 53 17.73 -6.51 -21.89
N SER A 54 18.36 -6.48 -20.71
CA SER A 54 19.68 -7.08 -20.53
C SER A 54 19.65 -8.60 -20.35
N GLY A 55 18.56 -9.15 -19.81
CA GLY A 55 18.50 -10.56 -19.41
C GLY A 55 19.42 -10.92 -18.22
N HIS A 56 20.18 -9.96 -17.66
CA HIS A 56 21.17 -10.23 -16.62
C HIS A 56 20.53 -10.38 -15.24
N ALA A 57 20.88 -11.46 -14.54
CA ALA A 57 20.34 -11.77 -13.22
C ALA A 57 20.52 -10.63 -12.19
N ALA A 58 21.63 -9.90 -12.25
CA ALA A 58 21.89 -8.76 -11.35
C ALA A 58 20.85 -7.65 -11.51
N GLN A 59 20.41 -7.36 -12.74
CA GLN A 59 19.42 -6.31 -12.99
C GLN A 59 18.01 -6.77 -12.59
N TYR A 60 17.69 -8.05 -12.76
CA TYR A 60 16.46 -8.62 -12.20
C TYR A 60 16.42 -8.52 -10.68
N ARG A 61 17.52 -8.85 -9.99
CA ARG A 61 17.62 -8.70 -8.53
C ARG A 61 17.49 -7.24 -8.09
N ALA A 62 18.05 -6.30 -8.84
CA ALA A 62 17.90 -4.87 -8.55
C ALA A 62 16.44 -4.42 -8.68
N ALA A 63 15.77 -4.76 -9.79
CA ALA A 63 14.36 -4.46 -9.98
C ALA A 63 13.47 -5.12 -8.92
N GLU A 64 13.76 -6.38 -8.58
CA GLU A 64 13.09 -7.10 -7.50
C GLU A 64 13.28 -6.41 -6.14
N ALA A 65 14.50 -5.96 -5.81
CA ALA A 65 14.77 -5.25 -4.56
C ALA A 65 13.98 -3.93 -4.44
N LEU A 66 13.81 -3.20 -5.54
CA LEU A 66 12.98 -2.00 -5.56
C LEU A 66 11.49 -2.32 -5.36
N LEU A 67 11.05 -3.51 -5.79
CA LEU A 67 9.69 -4.01 -5.57
C LEU A 67 9.50 -4.65 -4.19
N ASN A 68 10.57 -5.04 -3.50
CA ASN A 68 10.56 -5.78 -2.22
C ASN A 68 11.35 -5.05 -1.13
N LEU A 69 10.76 -4.02 -0.51
CA LEU A 69 11.51 -3.15 0.41
C LEU A 69 11.75 -3.71 1.83
N ASN A 70 11.08 -4.78 2.28
CA ASN A 70 11.21 -5.30 3.66
C ASN A 70 11.38 -6.84 3.80
N GLY A 71 12.19 -7.46 2.95
CA GLY A 71 12.64 -8.84 3.16
C GLY A 71 11.76 -9.94 2.55
N PRO A 72 12.12 -11.23 2.73
CA PRO A 72 11.48 -12.37 2.08
C PRO A 72 10.14 -12.70 2.72
N SER A 73 9.06 -12.20 2.17
CA SER A 73 7.78 -12.90 2.24
C SER A 73 7.41 -13.35 0.82
N ASP A 74 6.80 -14.53 0.74
CA ASP A 74 6.47 -15.44 -0.38
C ASP A 74 6.33 -14.94 -1.85
N GLU A 75 6.34 -13.64 -2.13
CA GLU A 75 6.31 -13.08 -3.48
C GLU A 75 7.70 -12.88 -4.13
N LYS A 76 8.81 -13.12 -3.40
CA LYS A 76 10.17 -13.05 -3.98
C LYS A 76 10.36 -13.95 -5.22
N ALA A 77 9.71 -15.10 -5.25
CA ALA A 77 9.73 -15.96 -6.43
C ALA A 77 8.86 -15.42 -7.59
N ALA A 78 7.91 -14.51 -7.33
CA ALA A 78 6.88 -14.14 -8.28
C ALA A 78 7.36 -13.13 -9.34
N PHE A 79 8.24 -12.18 -8.99
CA PHE A 79 8.75 -11.21 -9.98
C PHE A 79 9.67 -11.89 -11.00
N GLU A 80 10.73 -12.55 -10.56
CA GLU A 80 11.72 -13.18 -11.46
C GLU A 80 11.10 -14.33 -12.27
N ALA A 81 10.27 -15.18 -11.66
CA ALA A 81 9.67 -16.32 -12.37
C ALA A 81 8.63 -15.88 -13.40
N VAL A 82 7.85 -14.82 -13.12
CA VAL A 82 6.88 -14.30 -14.09
C VAL A 82 7.59 -13.48 -15.17
N SER A 83 8.50 -12.57 -14.80
CA SER A 83 9.13 -11.65 -15.75
C SER A 83 9.92 -12.35 -16.86
N ARG A 84 10.66 -13.42 -16.52
CA ARG A 84 11.46 -14.19 -17.47
C ARG A 84 10.62 -14.96 -18.50
N ARG A 85 9.37 -15.27 -18.16
CA ARG A 85 8.44 -16.02 -19.01
C ARG A 85 7.59 -15.13 -19.92
N LEU A 86 7.62 -13.81 -19.72
CA LEU A 86 6.85 -12.88 -20.54
C LEU A 86 7.52 -12.68 -21.90
N SER A 87 6.71 -12.74 -22.96
CA SER A 87 7.10 -12.26 -24.28
C SER A 87 7.32 -10.74 -24.25
N GLN A 88 8.01 -10.19 -25.26
CA GLN A 88 8.18 -8.73 -25.35
C GLN A 88 6.84 -7.99 -25.40
N SER A 89 5.87 -8.50 -26.15
CA SER A 89 4.51 -7.94 -26.21
C SER A 89 3.83 -7.92 -24.84
N ASP A 90 4.00 -8.98 -24.04
CA ASP A 90 3.41 -9.04 -22.69
C ASP A 90 4.08 -8.06 -21.73
N ARG A 91 5.40 -7.86 -21.86
CA ARG A 91 6.16 -6.87 -21.09
C ARG A 91 5.67 -5.45 -21.36
N ASP A 92 5.48 -5.11 -22.62
CA ASP A 92 4.94 -3.81 -23.01
C ASP A 92 3.50 -3.64 -22.52
N ALA A 93 2.67 -4.68 -22.60
CA ALA A 93 1.31 -4.67 -22.07
C ALA A 93 1.25 -4.50 -20.54
N VAL A 94 2.23 -5.03 -19.79
CA VAL A 94 2.32 -4.82 -18.33
C VAL A 94 2.47 -3.33 -18.01
N LEU A 95 3.35 -2.62 -18.73
CA LEU A 95 3.63 -1.20 -18.52
C LEU A 95 2.56 -0.28 -19.15
N ALA A 96 1.88 -0.74 -20.21
CA ALA A 96 0.87 0.03 -20.92
C ALA A 96 -0.28 0.50 -19.99
N GLY A 97 -0.42 1.82 -19.79
CA GLY A 97 -1.45 2.41 -18.93
C GLY A 97 -1.21 2.22 -17.42
N LEU A 98 -0.05 1.70 -17.01
CA LEU A 98 0.29 1.51 -15.59
C LEU A 98 0.34 2.85 -14.85
N ARG A 99 0.90 3.89 -15.48
CA ARG A 99 0.90 5.26 -14.95
C ARG A 99 -0.49 5.80 -14.65
N GLY A 100 -1.47 5.51 -15.52
CA GLY A 100 -2.87 5.90 -15.27
C GLY A 100 -3.44 5.22 -14.03
N THR A 101 -3.15 3.93 -13.85
CA THR A 101 -3.54 3.19 -12.63
C THR A 101 -2.86 3.75 -11.38
N VAL A 102 -1.57 4.08 -11.44
CA VAL A 102 -0.84 4.68 -10.31
C VAL A 102 -1.37 6.06 -9.95
N ARG A 103 -1.61 6.92 -10.93
CA ARG A 103 -2.18 8.26 -10.70
C ARG A 103 -3.55 8.19 -10.06
N ASN A 104 -4.43 7.29 -10.52
CA ASN A 104 -5.75 7.08 -9.92
C ASN A 104 -5.64 6.63 -8.46
N ALA A 105 -4.73 5.69 -8.16
CA ALA A 105 -4.49 5.25 -6.78
C ALA A 105 -3.94 6.39 -5.90
N ALA A 106 -2.97 7.16 -6.41
CA ALA A 106 -2.42 8.31 -5.71
C ALA A 106 -3.48 9.40 -5.45
N ASP A 107 -4.34 9.69 -6.44
CA ASP A 107 -5.45 10.64 -6.30
C ASP A 107 -6.45 10.19 -5.22
N ALA A 108 -6.77 8.89 -5.17
CA ALA A 108 -7.65 8.32 -4.15
C ALA A 108 -7.06 8.44 -2.73
N LEU A 109 -5.76 8.19 -2.58
CA LEU A 109 -5.06 8.39 -1.31
C LEU A 109 -4.98 9.88 -0.93
N ASP A 110 -4.67 10.77 -1.87
CA ASP A 110 -4.67 12.22 -1.66
C ASP A 110 -6.03 12.70 -1.15
N GLN A 111 -7.12 12.22 -1.76
CA GLN A 111 -8.47 12.53 -1.31
C GLN A 111 -8.74 12.02 0.11
N TRP A 112 -8.31 10.79 0.44
CA TRP A 112 -8.45 10.24 1.79
C TRP A 112 -7.69 11.07 2.84
N VAL A 113 -6.43 11.42 2.59
CA VAL A 113 -5.63 12.25 3.51
C VAL A 113 -6.25 13.64 3.69
N ARG A 114 -6.73 14.26 2.61
CA ARG A 114 -7.27 15.62 2.64
C ARG A 114 -8.65 15.72 3.28
N THR A 115 -9.56 14.79 2.99
CA THR A 115 -10.93 14.81 3.52
C THR A 115 -10.98 14.70 5.04
N ARG A 116 -9.98 14.06 5.64
CA ARG A 116 -9.78 13.99 7.10
C ARG A 116 -9.28 15.32 7.68
N GLY A 117 -8.30 15.93 7.01
CA GLY A 117 -7.85 17.28 7.34
C GLY A 117 -8.97 18.32 7.41
N THR A 118 -9.95 18.26 6.49
CA THR A 118 -11.07 19.20 6.47
C THR A 118 -12.09 19.02 7.59
N ARG A 119 -12.10 17.87 8.28
CA ARG A 119 -13.05 17.56 9.37
C ARG A 119 -12.48 17.85 10.77
N GLY A 120 -11.31 18.47 10.85
CA GLY A 120 -10.57 18.65 12.11
C GLY A 120 -10.06 17.34 12.69
N ASP A 121 -9.98 16.31 11.84
CA ASP A 121 -9.73 14.94 12.23
C ASP A 121 -8.46 14.39 11.59
N GLU A 122 -7.36 15.07 11.87
CA GLU A 122 -6.15 14.98 11.06
C GLU A 122 -5.31 13.74 11.43
N PHE A 123 -4.68 13.17 10.41
CA PHE A 123 -3.60 12.23 10.64
C PHE A 123 -2.43 12.96 11.32
N SER A 124 -1.80 12.29 12.28
CA SER A 124 -0.53 12.67 12.88
C SER A 124 0.64 11.88 12.28
N CYS A 125 0.36 10.70 11.70
CA CYS A 125 1.32 9.86 11.01
C CYS A 125 0.65 9.03 9.91
N LEU A 126 1.31 8.90 8.76
CA LEU A 126 1.00 7.90 7.73
C LEU A 126 2.21 6.98 7.55
N TRP A 127 1.99 5.67 7.46
CA TRP A 127 3.08 4.71 7.27
C TRP A 127 2.60 3.50 6.49
N ALA A 128 3.32 3.14 5.42
CA ALA A 128 3.03 2.01 4.55
C ALA A 128 3.92 0.81 4.80
N GLU A 129 3.41 -0.35 4.38
CA GLU A 129 4.14 -1.61 4.38
C GLU A 129 4.65 -1.98 5.77
N VAL A 130 3.82 -1.67 6.76
CA VAL A 130 4.18 -1.70 8.17
C VAL A 130 4.00 -3.14 8.67
N PRO A 131 5.07 -3.80 9.15
CA PRO A 131 4.89 -4.96 10.00
C PRO A 131 4.16 -4.46 11.25
N LEU A 132 3.02 -5.06 11.61
CA LEU A 132 2.23 -4.59 12.76
C LEU A 132 2.97 -4.60 14.12
N LEU A 133 4.21 -5.12 14.14
CA LEU A 133 5.13 -5.09 15.28
C LEU A 133 6.04 -3.86 15.35
N ALA A 134 6.24 -3.15 14.24
CA ALA A 134 7.31 -2.15 14.10
C ALA A 134 6.86 -0.74 14.51
N VAL A 135 5.62 -0.55 14.95
CA VAL A 135 5.13 0.78 15.38
C VAL A 135 5.44 1.02 16.86
N ASP A 136 6.71 1.35 17.11
CA ASP A 136 7.18 1.77 18.42
C ASP A 136 6.34 2.96 18.94
N GLY A 137 5.86 2.83 20.18
CA GLY A 137 5.07 3.85 20.86
C GLY A 137 3.54 3.79 20.68
N TYR A 138 3.04 3.04 19.69
CA TYR A 138 1.59 2.87 19.46
C TYR A 138 1.09 1.45 19.77
N PHE A 139 1.94 0.44 19.56
CA PHE A 139 1.61 -0.96 19.80
C PHE A 139 2.52 -1.54 20.88
N LYS A 140 1.99 -2.41 21.74
CA LYS A 140 2.81 -3.24 22.64
C LYS A 140 3.65 -4.22 21.80
N GLN A 141 4.88 -4.50 22.25
CA GLN A 141 5.64 -5.61 21.69
C GLN A 141 4.85 -6.91 21.90
N PRO A 142 4.83 -7.80 20.90
CA PRO A 142 4.07 -9.04 20.96
C PRO A 142 4.67 -10.00 22.00
N ASP A 143 3.80 -10.71 22.70
CA ASP A 143 4.20 -11.80 23.60
C ASP A 143 4.46 -13.12 22.83
N ASP A 144 4.08 -13.21 21.54
CA ASP A 144 4.08 -14.48 20.79
C ASP A 144 4.49 -14.35 19.31
N ALA A 145 5.48 -15.17 18.90
CA ALA A 145 6.22 -15.13 17.63
C ALA A 145 5.37 -15.41 16.37
N ALA A 146 4.20 -16.04 16.51
CA ALA A 146 3.40 -16.51 15.38
C ALA A 146 2.56 -15.41 14.69
N GLN A 147 2.33 -14.27 15.34
CA GLN A 147 1.57 -13.15 14.77
C GLN A 147 2.44 -12.10 14.03
N HIS A 148 3.69 -12.45 13.73
CA HIS A 148 4.73 -11.50 13.34
C HIS A 148 4.70 -11.05 11.87
N ASN A 149 3.92 -11.70 11.01
CA ASN A 149 4.08 -11.60 9.56
C ASN A 149 2.97 -10.81 8.84
N ALA A 150 2.05 -10.19 9.58
CA ALA A 150 1.02 -9.36 8.95
C ALA A 150 1.61 -7.98 8.59
N GLN A 151 1.79 -7.76 7.29
CA GLN A 151 2.13 -6.47 6.71
C GLN A 151 0.85 -5.79 6.22
N VAL A 152 0.61 -4.58 6.69
CA VAL A 152 -0.50 -3.75 6.26
C VAL A 152 -0.02 -2.76 5.21
N ASP A 153 -0.85 -2.53 4.19
CA ASP A 153 -0.46 -1.66 3.06
C ASP A 153 -0.24 -0.23 3.52
N LEU A 154 -1.19 0.35 4.27
CA LEU A 154 -1.07 1.71 4.78
C LEU A 154 -1.83 1.88 6.10
N VAL A 155 -1.19 2.54 7.05
CA VAL A 155 -1.77 2.91 8.36
C VAL A 155 -1.76 4.42 8.50
N GLY A 156 -2.89 4.97 8.93
CA GLY A 156 -3.00 6.35 9.38
C GLY A 156 -3.29 6.42 10.87
N PHE A 157 -2.40 7.07 11.62
CA PHE A 157 -2.62 7.40 13.03
C PHE A 157 -3.22 8.79 13.10
N ARG A 158 -4.28 8.95 13.89
CA ARG A 158 -4.94 10.24 14.10
C ARG A 158 -4.39 10.92 15.36
N ALA A 159 -4.49 12.24 15.41
CA ALA A 159 -4.09 13.02 16.59
C ALA A 159 -4.82 12.58 17.87
N GLY A 160 -6.06 12.12 17.73
CA GLY A 160 -6.86 11.53 18.81
C GLY A 160 -6.51 10.08 19.15
N GLY A 161 -5.43 9.50 18.61
CA GLY A 161 -4.99 8.12 18.90
C GLY A 161 -5.80 7.02 18.23
N ASP A 162 -6.80 7.36 17.41
CA ASP A 162 -7.51 6.41 16.55
C ASP A 162 -6.62 5.96 15.39
N VAL A 163 -6.88 4.76 14.87
CA VAL A 163 -6.09 4.13 13.80
C VAL A 163 -6.99 3.79 12.62
N GLU A 164 -6.55 4.15 11.41
CA GLU A 164 -7.16 3.69 10.16
C GLU A 164 -6.19 2.81 9.40
N ILE A 165 -6.64 1.61 9.03
CA ILE A 165 -5.88 0.67 8.22
C ILE A 165 -6.52 0.63 6.83
N ILE A 166 -5.69 0.86 5.81
CA ILE A 166 -6.08 0.76 4.40
C ILE A 166 -5.41 -0.48 3.81
N ASP A 167 -6.19 -1.25 3.07
CA ASP A 167 -5.73 -2.38 2.27
C ASP A 167 -6.06 -2.09 0.81
N LEU A 168 -5.01 -1.92 -0.01
CA LEU A 168 -5.05 -1.46 -1.39
C LEU A 168 -5.15 -2.65 -2.35
N LYS A 169 -6.18 -2.64 -3.19
CA LYS A 169 -6.48 -3.72 -4.12
C LYS A 169 -6.41 -3.23 -5.55
N PHE A 170 -5.44 -3.72 -6.31
CA PHE A 170 -5.30 -3.42 -7.73
C PHE A 170 -5.97 -4.49 -8.60
N GLY A 171 -6.89 -4.07 -9.48
CA GLY A 171 -7.57 -5.00 -10.37
C GLY A 171 -8.90 -4.45 -10.88
N ASN A 172 -9.98 -5.09 -10.46
CA ASN A 172 -11.32 -4.63 -10.76
C ASN A 172 -11.75 -3.61 -9.68
N HIS A 173 -12.18 -2.42 -10.07
CA HIS A 173 -12.69 -1.40 -9.15
C HIS A 173 -14.01 -1.83 -8.49
N ALA A 174 -14.76 -2.72 -9.15
CA ALA A 174 -15.98 -3.35 -8.65
C ALA A 174 -15.80 -4.88 -8.66
N PRO A 175 -14.98 -5.42 -7.75
CA PRO A 175 -14.69 -6.85 -7.73
C PRO A 175 -15.95 -7.67 -7.38
N PRO A 176 -16.03 -8.93 -7.81
CA PRO A 176 -17.15 -9.81 -7.46
C PRO A 176 -17.18 -10.09 -5.94
N ASP A 177 -18.37 -10.37 -5.40
CA ASP A 177 -18.62 -10.49 -3.95
C ASP A 177 -17.70 -11.47 -3.21
N TRP A 178 -17.29 -12.56 -3.87
CA TRP A 178 -16.39 -13.54 -3.26
C TRP A 178 -14.97 -12.97 -3.03
N VAL A 179 -14.50 -12.06 -3.89
CA VAL A 179 -13.23 -11.33 -3.70
C VAL A 179 -13.38 -10.38 -2.53
N VAL A 180 -14.47 -9.61 -2.48
CA VAL A 180 -14.77 -8.71 -1.37
C VAL A 180 -14.81 -9.47 -0.05
N THR A 181 -15.46 -10.64 -0.01
CA THR A 181 -15.54 -11.49 1.19
C THR A 181 -14.17 -11.99 1.64
N ARG A 182 -13.31 -12.38 0.70
CA ARG A 182 -11.93 -12.80 1.00
C ARG A 182 -11.10 -11.63 1.55
N ASP A 183 -11.18 -10.48 0.91
CA ASP A 183 -10.40 -9.30 1.27
C ASP A 183 -10.87 -8.72 2.62
N ARG A 184 -12.17 -8.82 2.93
CA ARG A 184 -12.74 -8.56 4.27
C ARG A 184 -12.09 -9.39 5.37
N LYS A 185 -11.91 -10.70 5.14
CA LYS A 185 -11.20 -11.57 6.10
C LYS A 185 -9.75 -11.16 6.30
N GLN A 186 -9.10 -10.60 5.28
CA GLN A 186 -7.73 -10.10 5.40
C GLN A 186 -7.69 -8.86 6.30
N ILE A 187 -8.54 -7.87 6.03
CA ILE A 187 -8.57 -6.65 6.84
C ILE A 187 -9.08 -6.92 8.26
N ASP A 188 -9.97 -7.90 8.48
CA ASP A 188 -10.35 -8.36 9.84
C ASP A 188 -9.13 -8.83 10.64
N ARG A 189 -8.25 -9.62 10.01
CA ARG A 189 -7.00 -10.05 10.66
C ARG A 189 -6.12 -8.85 11.03
N TYR A 190 -6.03 -7.85 10.16
CA TYR A 190 -5.27 -6.62 10.45
C TYR A 190 -5.87 -5.85 11.62
N LEU A 191 -7.20 -5.68 11.65
CA LEU A 191 -7.89 -4.97 12.72
C LEU A 191 -7.76 -5.68 14.06
N HIS A 192 -7.95 -7.01 14.10
CA HIS A 192 -7.75 -7.80 15.31
C HIS A 192 -6.30 -7.75 15.81
N ALA A 193 -5.34 -7.84 14.89
CA ALA A 193 -3.92 -7.74 15.23
C ALA A 193 -3.56 -6.35 15.78
N ALA A 194 -4.04 -5.26 15.16
CA ALA A 194 -3.84 -3.91 15.68
C ALA A 194 -4.52 -3.72 17.05
N ARG A 195 -5.75 -4.21 17.22
CA ARG A 195 -6.52 -4.09 18.47
C ARG A 195 -5.83 -4.77 19.65
N ALA A 196 -5.37 -6.00 19.46
CA ALA A 196 -4.69 -6.74 20.53
C ALA A 196 -3.44 -6.01 21.05
N ARG A 197 -2.91 -5.06 20.27
CA ARG A 197 -1.65 -4.38 20.56
C ARG A 197 -1.83 -2.92 21.01
N LEU A 198 -3.00 -2.31 20.84
CA LEU A 198 -3.21 -0.92 21.26
C LEU A 198 -3.11 -0.80 22.79
N THR A 199 -2.30 0.17 23.23
CA THR A 199 -2.05 0.43 24.66
C THR A 199 -3.17 1.23 25.34
N ALA A 200 -3.96 1.99 24.57
CA ALA A 200 -4.98 2.89 25.08
C ALA A 200 -6.40 2.26 24.96
N PRO A 201 -7.10 2.04 26.07
CA PRO A 201 -8.50 1.60 26.03
C PRO A 201 -9.38 2.70 25.42
N ASN A 202 -10.41 2.33 24.66
CA ASN A 202 -11.37 3.22 23.97
C ASN A 202 -10.90 3.90 22.67
N ARG A 203 -9.79 3.47 22.06
CA ARG A 203 -9.41 3.95 20.72
C ARG A 203 -10.19 3.21 19.64
N GLN A 204 -10.60 3.92 18.58
CA GLN A 204 -11.23 3.30 17.43
C GLN A 204 -10.18 2.82 16.43
N ILE A 205 -10.39 1.62 15.91
CA ILE A 205 -9.65 1.08 14.78
C ILE A 205 -10.63 0.84 13.64
N THR A 206 -10.40 1.49 12.52
CA THR A 206 -11.24 1.34 11.33
C THR A 206 -10.46 0.71 10.20
N GLY A 207 -11.07 -0.25 9.51
CA GLY A 207 -10.52 -0.82 8.28
C GLY A 207 -11.18 -0.21 7.05
N ARG A 208 -10.42 -0.02 5.97
CA ARG A 208 -10.98 0.31 4.65
C ARG A 208 -10.31 -0.50 3.56
N LEU A 209 -11.13 -0.95 2.61
CA LEU A 209 -10.66 -1.54 1.36
C LEU A 209 -10.69 -0.45 0.28
N LEU A 210 -9.57 -0.26 -0.42
CA LEU A 210 -9.47 0.65 -1.56
C LEU A 210 -9.27 -0.16 -2.83
N TYR A 211 -10.29 -0.24 -3.68
CA TYR A 211 -10.21 -0.91 -4.97
C TYR A 211 -9.84 0.07 -6.08
N ILE A 212 -8.74 -0.20 -6.77
CA ILE A 212 -8.23 0.58 -7.89
C ILE A 212 -8.44 -0.18 -9.20
N GLY A 213 -9.22 0.43 -10.10
CA GLY A 213 -9.48 -0.12 -11.43
C GLY A 213 -8.27 -0.06 -12.35
N ARG A 214 -8.08 -1.11 -13.16
CA ARG A 214 -7.11 -1.09 -14.26
C ARG A 214 -7.56 -0.14 -15.35
N GLY A 215 -6.76 0.89 -15.63
CA GLY A 215 -7.01 1.80 -16.75
C GLY A 215 -8.29 2.64 -16.67
N THR A 216 -9.02 2.59 -15.55
CA THR A 216 -10.17 3.46 -15.29
C THR A 216 -9.78 4.53 -14.27
N PRO A 217 -10.26 5.77 -14.40
CA PRO A 217 -10.02 6.84 -13.42
C PRO A 217 -10.92 6.70 -12.18
N THR A 218 -11.41 5.50 -11.90
CA THR A 218 -12.37 5.23 -10.82
C THR A 218 -11.71 4.39 -9.73
N SER A 219 -11.85 4.86 -8.49
CA SER A 219 -11.53 4.12 -7.27
C SER A 219 -12.81 3.89 -6.47
N HIS A 220 -12.92 2.76 -5.79
CA HIS A 220 -14.05 2.47 -4.92
C HIS A 220 -13.57 2.20 -3.49
N TRP A 221 -14.12 2.98 -2.56
CA TRP A 221 -13.92 2.78 -1.13
C TRP A 221 -15.05 1.92 -0.59
N THR A 222 -14.71 0.77 -0.03
CA THR A 222 -15.65 0.00 0.79
C THR A 222 -15.25 0.20 2.25
N PRO A 223 -16.05 0.95 3.05
CA PRO A 223 -15.80 1.03 4.47
C PRO A 223 -15.93 -0.37 5.07
N TRP A 224 -14.98 -0.72 5.93
CA TRP A 224 -15.02 -1.93 6.72
C TRP A 224 -15.13 -1.58 8.20
N GLN A 225 -15.63 -2.53 8.99
CA GLN A 225 -16.12 -2.33 10.36
C GLN A 225 -15.20 -1.46 11.25
N SER A 226 -15.82 -0.71 12.16
CA SER A 226 -15.10 -0.04 13.26
C SER A 226 -15.07 -0.99 14.45
N LEU A 227 -13.87 -1.25 14.98
CA LEU A 227 -13.69 -1.93 16.27
C LEU A 227 -13.27 -0.89 17.31
N THR A 228 -13.94 -0.89 18.46
CA THR A 228 -13.49 -0.14 19.63
C THR A 228 -12.52 -1.02 20.42
N ALA A 229 -11.34 -0.49 20.74
CA ALA A 229 -10.33 -1.17 21.56
C ALA A 229 -10.85 -1.41 22.97
#